data_AF-A0A803MFW0-F1
#
_entry.id   AF-A0A803MFW0-F1
#
_cell.length_a   1.000
_cell.length_b   1.000
_cell.length_c   1.000
_cell.angle_alpha   90.00
_cell.angle_beta   90.00
_cell.angle_gamma   90.00
#
_symmetry.space_group_name_H-M   'P 1'
#
loop_
_entity.id
_entity.type
_entity.pdbx_description
1 polymer ?
#
loop_
_entity_poly.entity_id
_entity_poly.type
_entity_poly.pdbx_seq_one_letter_code
_entity_poly.pdbx_strand_id
1 'polypeptide(L)'
;MVVIGPMQGAHGQVVCGIEVTTLLPCLPSVKQPNPPAPGPDCCNPLKLADLKCLCAFADNPQLPIFGIDKGLFLALPGKCGLPNCPA
;
A
#
# COMPACT_ATOMS: atom_id res chain seq x y z
N MET A 1 -7.38 33.72 -10.79
CA MET A 1 -5.99 33.85 -10.29
C MET A 1 -5.42 32.44 -10.18
N VAL A 2 -4.48 32.08 -11.06
CA VAL A 2 -3.70 30.84 -10.91
C VAL A 2 -2.49 31.22 -10.08
N VAL A 3 -2.46 30.84 -8.82
CA VAL A 3 -1.28 31.01 -7.97
C VAL A 3 -0.27 29.94 -8.37
N ILE A 4 0.70 30.35 -9.22
CA ILE A 4 1.94 29.62 -9.45
C ILE A 4 2.78 29.75 -8.18
N GLY A 5 2.48 28.89 -7.20
CA GLY A 5 3.33 28.69 -6.03
C GLY A 5 4.60 27.93 -6.42
N PRO A 6 5.72 28.11 -5.69
CA PRO A 6 6.93 27.35 -5.96
C PRO A 6 6.61 25.87 -5.88
N MET A 7 7.13 25.07 -6.82
CA MET A 7 7.06 23.60 -6.81
C MET A 7 7.49 23.12 -5.44
N GLN A 8 6.53 22.84 -4.57
CA GLN A 8 6.76 22.13 -3.33
C GLN A 8 7.13 20.71 -3.75
N GLY A 9 8.31 20.27 -3.30
CA GLY A 9 8.95 19.03 -3.70
C GLY A 9 8.00 17.83 -3.61
N ALA A 10 8.38 16.73 -4.26
CA ALA A 10 7.67 15.46 -4.23
C ALA A 10 7.48 14.98 -2.77
N HIS A 11 6.48 15.51 -2.08
CA HIS A 11 6.09 15.02 -0.77
C HIS A 11 5.39 13.71 -1.06
N GLY A 12 6.01 12.60 -0.65
CA GLY A 12 5.37 11.30 -0.70
C GLY A 12 4.03 11.43 0.00
N GLN A 13 2.95 11.09 -0.71
CA GLN A 13 1.64 10.99 -0.09
C GLN A 13 1.72 9.95 1.03
N VAL A 14 1.38 10.35 2.26
CA VAL A 14 1.43 9.47 3.44
C VAL A 14 0.07 8.78 3.58
N VAL A 15 0.09 7.45 3.69
CA VAL A 15 -1.10 6.63 3.91
C VAL A 15 -0.80 5.66 5.04
N CYS A 16 -1.71 5.56 6.01
CA CYS A 16 -1.58 4.65 7.15
C CYS A 16 -0.24 4.75 7.88
N GLY A 17 0.27 5.98 8.03
CA GLY A 17 1.51 6.26 8.77
C GLY A 17 2.82 6.06 8.00
N ILE A 18 2.77 5.64 6.73
CA ILE A 18 3.96 5.47 5.88
C ILE A 18 3.81 6.16 4.53
N GLU A 19 4.92 6.51 3.88
CA GLU A 19 4.90 7.09 2.54
C GLU A 19 4.49 6.04 1.51
N VAL A 20 3.56 6.38 0.60
CA VAL A 20 3.08 5.46 -0.43
C VAL A 20 4.21 4.98 -1.37
N THR A 21 5.25 5.79 -1.56
CA THR A 21 6.44 5.40 -2.33
C THR A 21 7.13 4.17 -1.74
N THR A 22 7.08 3.98 -0.42
CA THR A 22 7.63 2.79 0.26
C THR A 22 6.81 1.52 0.02
N LEU A 23 5.56 1.65 -0.45
CA LEU A 23 4.68 0.53 -0.81
C LEU A 23 4.76 0.13 -2.28
N LEU A 24 5.48 0.89 -3.12
CA LEU A 24 5.68 0.54 -4.53
C LEU A 24 6.26 -0.87 -4.73
N PRO A 25 7.22 -1.36 -3.93
CA PRO A 25 7.72 -2.73 -4.03
C PRO A 25 6.67 -3.81 -3.76
N CYS A 26 5.54 -3.47 -3.11
CA CYS A 26 4.45 -4.40 -2.84
C CYS A 26 3.51 -4.60 -4.02
N LEU A 27 3.48 -3.68 -4.99
CA LEU A 27 2.58 -3.72 -6.15
C LEU A 27 2.54 -5.09 -6.87
N PRO A 28 3.65 -5.77 -7.19
CA PRO A 28 3.58 -7.07 -7.86
C PRO A 28 2.88 -8.14 -7.01
N SER A 29 3.01 -8.09 -5.69
CA SER A 29 2.44 -9.08 -4.76
C SER A 29 0.95 -8.89 -4.49
N VAL A 30 0.37 -7.76 -4.92
CA VAL A 30 -1.05 -7.43 -4.73
C VAL A 30 -1.82 -7.32 -6.06
N LYS A 31 -1.29 -7.93 -7.14
CA LYS A 31 -1.91 -7.96 -8.47
C LYS A 31 -2.05 -9.38 -9.01
N GLN A 32 -3.16 -9.66 -9.67
CA GLN A 32 -3.43 -10.90 -10.39
C GLN A 32 -2.62 -10.98 -11.71
N PRO A 33 -2.42 -12.17 -12.32
CA PRO A 33 -2.93 -13.49 -11.91
C PRO A 33 -2.00 -14.34 -11.04
N ASN A 34 -0.69 -14.05 -11.01
CA ASN A 34 0.28 -14.86 -10.28
C ASN A 34 1.21 -13.98 -9.41
N PRO A 35 0.70 -13.45 -8.30
CA PRO A 35 1.47 -12.53 -7.44
C PRO A 35 2.66 -13.27 -6.80
N PRO A 36 3.91 -12.79 -6.99
CA PRO A 36 5.06 -13.35 -6.28
C PRO A 36 4.93 -13.12 -4.76
N ALA A 37 5.72 -13.89 -4.00
CA ALA A 37 5.90 -13.62 -2.58
C ALA A 37 6.52 -12.22 -2.38
N PRO A 38 6.05 -11.43 -1.39
CA PRO A 38 6.62 -10.12 -1.14
C PRO A 38 8.06 -10.22 -0.62
N GLY A 39 8.92 -9.35 -1.13
CA GLY A 39 10.30 -9.21 -0.67
C GLY A 39 10.43 -8.34 0.59
N PRO A 40 11.64 -8.25 1.16
CA PRO A 40 11.91 -7.43 2.34
C PRO A 40 11.61 -5.94 2.12
N ASP A 41 11.84 -5.42 0.91
CA ASP A 41 11.52 -4.03 0.54
C ASP A 41 10.02 -3.73 0.60
N CYS A 42 9.16 -4.73 0.41
CA CYS A 42 7.73 -4.60 0.61
C CYS A 42 7.33 -4.77 2.09
N CYS A 43 7.89 -5.77 2.77
CA CYS A 43 7.43 -6.12 4.12
C CYS A 43 7.96 -5.20 5.23
N ASN A 44 9.14 -4.60 5.07
CA ASN A 44 9.71 -3.74 6.11
C ASN A 44 8.91 -2.46 6.35
N PRO A 45 8.45 -1.72 5.34
CA PRO A 45 7.55 -0.57 5.53
C PRO A 45 6.23 -0.95 6.22
N LEU A 46 5.67 -2.12 5.92
CA LEU A 46 4.42 -2.60 6.52
C LEU A 46 4.53 -2.82 8.04
N LYS A 47 5.73 -3.06 8.58
CA LYS A 47 5.96 -3.14 10.04
C LYS A 47 5.78 -1.81 10.75
N LEU A 48 5.92 -0.70 10.03
CA LEU A 48 5.75 0.65 10.53
C LEU A 48 4.37 1.22 10.20
N ALA A 49 3.62 0.57 9.30
CA ALA A 49 2.29 0.99 8.92
C ALA A 49 1.26 0.70 10.02
N ASP A 50 0.24 1.56 10.10
CA ASP A 50 -0.97 1.24 10.83
C ASP A 50 -1.76 0.18 10.02
N LEU A 51 -1.62 -1.08 10.45
CA LEU A 51 -2.27 -2.20 9.78
C LEU A 51 -3.79 -2.08 9.79
N LYS A 52 -4.39 -1.47 10.82
CA LYS A 52 -5.85 -1.31 10.89
C LYS A 52 -6.34 -0.32 9.83
N CYS A 53 -5.62 0.79 9.66
CA CYS A 53 -5.82 1.72 8.56
C CYS A 53 -5.60 1.03 7.21
N LEU A 54 -4.52 0.25 7.07
CA LEU A 54 -4.19 -0.44 5.82
C LEU A 54 -5.34 -1.38 5.41
N CYS A 55 -5.87 -2.17 6.34
CA CYS A 55 -6.99 -3.05 6.09
C CYS A 55 -8.27 -2.28 5.69
N ALA A 56 -8.57 -1.15 6.35
CA ALA A 56 -9.69 -0.30 5.95
C ALA A 56 -9.48 0.37 4.58
N PHE A 57 -8.23 0.62 4.19
CA PHE A 57 -7.88 1.17 2.88
C PHE A 57 -8.17 0.19 1.74
N ALA A 58 -8.33 -1.11 2.03
CA ALA A 58 -8.70 -2.13 1.05
C ALA A 58 -10.06 -1.86 0.37
N ASP A 59 -10.93 -1.08 1.01
CA ASP A 59 -12.23 -0.66 0.49
C ASP A 59 -12.19 0.67 -0.28
N ASN A 60 -11.01 1.29 -0.42
CA ASN A 60 -10.88 2.53 -1.15
C ASN A 60 -11.15 2.30 -2.66
N PRO A 61 -12.09 3.04 -3.28
CA PRO A 61 -12.40 2.91 -4.72
C PRO A 61 -11.24 3.22 -5.66
N GLN A 62 -10.13 3.78 -5.14
CA GLN A 62 -8.91 4.01 -5.91
C GLN A 62 -8.08 2.74 -6.13
N LEU A 63 -8.16 1.73 -5.26
CA LEU A 63 -7.34 0.51 -5.40
C LEU A 63 -7.55 -0.23 -6.73
N PRO A 64 -8.80 -0.46 -7.19
CA PRO A 64 -9.05 -1.06 -8.50
C PRO A 64 -8.50 -0.24 -9.67
N ILE A 65 -8.45 1.09 -9.54
CA ILE A 65 -7.92 1.99 -10.57
C ILE A 65 -6.41 1.75 -10.76
N PHE A 66 -5.70 1.43 -9.68
CA PHE A 66 -4.29 1.05 -9.73
C PHE A 66 -4.08 -0.44 -10.07
N GLY A 67 -5.16 -1.19 -10.32
CA GLY A 67 -5.16 -2.61 -10.59
C GLY A 67 -4.81 -3.47 -9.39
N ILE A 68 -4.94 -2.93 -8.17
CA ILE A 68 -4.68 -3.66 -6.92
C ILE A 68 -5.88 -4.56 -6.63
N ASP A 69 -5.60 -5.84 -6.42
CA ASP A 69 -6.61 -6.82 -6.03
C ASP A 69 -6.87 -6.74 -4.53
N LYS A 70 -8.13 -6.53 -4.16
CA LYS A 70 -8.55 -6.39 -2.75
C LYS A 70 -8.17 -7.62 -1.91
N GLY A 71 -8.37 -8.83 -2.45
CA GLY A 71 -8.09 -10.07 -1.73
C GLY A 71 -6.59 -10.24 -1.46
N LEU A 72 -5.76 -9.99 -2.46
CA LEU A 72 -4.31 -10.03 -2.31
C LEU A 72 -3.78 -8.94 -1.38
N PHE A 73 -4.39 -7.75 -1.42
CA PHE A 73 -4.03 -6.64 -0.55
C PHE A 73 -4.34 -6.95 0.93
N LEU A 74 -5.52 -7.51 1.23
CA LEU A 74 -5.89 -7.95 2.59
C LEU A 74 -5.02 -9.11 3.09
N ALA A 75 -4.53 -9.98 2.19
CA ALA A 75 -3.63 -11.07 2.53
C ALA A 75 -2.16 -10.64 2.68
N LEU A 76 -1.79 -9.44 2.20
CA LEU A 76 -0.41 -8.97 2.18
C LEU A 76 0.24 -8.93 3.58
N PRO A 77 -0.40 -8.41 4.64
CA PRO A 77 0.16 -8.43 5.99
C PRO A 77 0.54 -9.85 6.44
N GLY A 78 -0.34 -10.83 6.23
CA GLY A 78 -0.07 -12.23 6.55
C GLY A 78 1.13 -12.80 5.80
N LYS A 79 1.26 -12.50 4.50
CA LYS A 79 2.42 -12.92 3.69
C LYS A 79 3.75 -12.31 4.18
N CYS A 80 3.68 -11.18 4.90
CA CYS A 80 4.82 -10.54 5.54
C CYS A 80 5.05 -10.95 7.00
N GLY A 81 4.28 -11.92 7.52
CA GLY A 81 4.37 -12.37 8.91
C GLY A 81 3.77 -11.38 9.93
N LEU A 82 2.89 -10.49 9.47
CA LEU A 82 2.17 -9.52 10.29
C LEU A 82 0.76 -10.01 10.62
N PRO A 83 0.08 -9.44 11.63
CA PRO A 83 -1.33 -9.71 11.89
C PRO A 83 -2.16 -9.55 10.61
N ASN A 84 -2.96 -10.56 10.29
CA ASN A 84 -3.87 -10.50 9.15
C ASN A 84 -4.93 -9.41 9.35
N CYS A 85 -5.40 -8.87 8.23
CA CYS A 85 -6.59 -8.04 8.26
C CYS A 85 -7.79 -8.84 8.79
N PRO A 86 -8.64 -8.22 9.63
CA PRO A 86 -9.90 -8.85 10.00
C PRO A 86 -10.73 -9.13 8.75
N ALA A 87 -11.33 -10.32 8.70
CA ALA A 87 -12.21 -10.76 7.63
C ALA A 87 -13.57 -10.05 7.66
#